data_AF-A0A3N5G6Z0-F1
#
_entry.id   AF-A0A3N5G6Z0-F1
#
_cell.length_a   1.000
_cell.length_b   1.000
_cell.length_c   1.000
_cell.angle_alpha   90.00
_cell.angle_beta   90.00
_cell.angle_gamma   90.00
#
_symmetry.space_group_name_H-M   'P 1'
#
loop_
_entity.id
_entity.type
_entity.pdbx_description
1 polymer ?
#
loop_
_entity_poly.entity_id
_entity_poly.type
_entity_poly.pdbx_seq_one_letter_code
_entity_poly.pdbx_strand_id
1 'polypeptide(L)'
;MAASKTPPDKRPDRHYDFGRMNMWFAVSSLGLLAVTLWMAFADYAQPWKRFQSEFRSLERQKLLSEAEAERQKISDTDLAQLRQEIEAEKAKVESNREEIEKLEGEIRKHQTEIYAADSAWRAAKAKVDAFRFEYDTALQHGGEAAAADKGKALAEWREKLMKEKKRVEEATAARDAVQAQLAERRAAVTAAETRLAALNEGVENLQTRIANLNKDLDYFVLNAPLMDFVQPSLKVEQVILPGLYHNINFVNIDRVDRCMTCHVAANRPGFDGEEWKEPFRSHPNLDTYVGDGSPHPYTRYGCTICHGGLDRATDFARAGHSPTSAEQQREWERKYNWKKQ
;
A
#
# COMPACT_ATOMS: atom_id res chain seq x y z
N MET A 1 86.15 3.81 -40.39
CA MET A 1 84.86 4.36 -39.94
C MET A 1 83.84 3.23 -39.93
N ALA A 2 83.54 2.67 -38.76
CA ALA A 2 82.55 1.60 -38.62
C ALA A 2 81.16 2.22 -38.49
N ALA A 3 80.24 1.86 -39.39
CA ALA A 3 78.86 2.35 -39.39
C ALA A 3 78.13 1.88 -38.10
N SER A 4 77.58 2.84 -37.35
CA SER A 4 76.72 2.55 -36.21
C SER A 4 75.41 1.93 -36.70
N LYS A 5 75.24 0.62 -36.50
CA LYS A 5 73.95 -0.03 -36.72
C LYS A 5 72.99 0.42 -35.62
N THR A 6 71.93 1.11 -36.00
CA THR A 6 70.80 1.44 -35.12
C THR A 6 70.26 0.15 -34.51
N PRO A 7 70.03 0.06 -33.19
CA PRO A 7 69.45 -1.14 -32.60
C PRO A 7 68.08 -1.41 -33.24
N PRO A 8 67.72 -2.68 -33.49
CA PRO A 8 66.41 -3.02 -34.03
C PRO A 8 65.32 -2.53 -33.07
N ASP A 9 64.26 -1.96 -33.65
CA ASP A 9 63.06 -1.51 -32.94
C ASP A 9 62.51 -2.69 -32.11
N LYS A 10 62.59 -2.58 -30.77
CA LYS A 10 62.10 -3.60 -29.85
C LYS A 10 60.57 -3.52 -29.81
N ARG A 11 59.93 -3.98 -30.88
CA ARG A 11 58.51 -4.31 -30.81
C ARG A 11 58.41 -5.56 -29.96
N PRO A 12 57.70 -5.52 -28.84
CA PRO A 12 57.56 -6.70 -27.98
C PRO A 12 57.05 -7.86 -28.82
N ASP A 13 57.77 -8.97 -28.78
CA ASP A 13 57.48 -10.19 -29.54
C ASP A 13 56.13 -10.74 -29.05
N ARG A 14 55.06 -10.38 -29.77
CA ARG A 14 53.69 -10.64 -29.36
C ARG A 14 53.03 -11.42 -30.49
N HIS A 15 52.60 -12.64 -30.19
CA HIS A 15 51.89 -13.50 -31.14
C HIS A 15 50.55 -12.92 -31.62
N TYR A 16 50.00 -11.89 -30.96
CA TYR A 16 48.71 -11.29 -31.27
C TYR A 16 48.71 -9.75 -31.21
N ASP A 17 47.87 -9.15 -32.06
CA ASP A 17 47.54 -7.72 -32.01
C ASP A 17 46.51 -7.47 -30.88
N PHE A 18 46.99 -6.88 -29.78
CA PHE A 18 46.17 -6.56 -28.62
C PHE A 18 45.01 -5.60 -28.93
N GLY A 19 45.18 -4.68 -29.90
CA GLY A 19 44.11 -3.77 -30.29
C GLY A 19 42.95 -4.52 -30.94
N ARG A 20 43.25 -5.42 -31.87
CA ARG A 20 42.26 -6.28 -32.52
C ARG A 20 41.64 -7.28 -31.52
N MET A 21 42.45 -7.88 -30.65
CA MET A 21 41.97 -8.82 -29.64
C MET A 21 41.01 -8.15 -28.64
N ASN A 22 41.37 -6.97 -28.12
CA ASN A 22 40.51 -6.22 -27.19
C ASN A 22 39.22 -5.75 -27.87
N MET A 23 39.28 -5.38 -29.15
CA MET A 23 38.09 -5.02 -29.93
C MET A 23 37.14 -6.21 -30.09
N TRP A 24 37.65 -7.39 -30.49
CA TRP A 24 36.82 -8.61 -30.59
C TRP A 24 36.28 -9.05 -29.24
N PHE A 25 37.08 -8.96 -28.18
CA PHE A 25 36.61 -9.22 -26.82
C PHE A 25 35.47 -8.28 -26.46
N ALA A 26 35.63 -6.96 -26.62
CA ALA A 26 34.59 -5.98 -26.33
C ALA A 26 33.31 -6.23 -27.14
N VAL A 27 33.42 -6.50 -28.45
CA VAL A 27 32.26 -6.83 -29.30
C VAL A 27 31.57 -8.10 -28.82
N SER A 28 32.32 -9.15 -28.50
CA SER A 28 31.75 -10.41 -28.01
C SER A 28 31.09 -10.27 -26.64
N SER A 29 31.67 -9.47 -25.74
CA SER A 29 31.10 -9.16 -24.42
C SER A 29 29.82 -8.35 -24.55
N LEU A 30 29.78 -7.34 -25.43
CA LEU A 30 28.57 -6.57 -25.71
C LEU A 30 27.49 -7.43 -26.36
N GLY A 31 27.86 -8.34 -27.27
CA GLY A 31 26.95 -9.30 -27.87
C GLY A 31 26.34 -10.23 -26.83
N LEU A 32 27.16 -10.79 -25.94
CA LEU A 32 26.69 -11.63 -24.84
C LEU A 32 25.75 -10.85 -23.91
N LEU A 33 26.13 -9.63 -23.51
CA LEU A 33 25.28 -8.77 -22.68
C LEU A 33 23.92 -8.50 -23.34
N ALA A 34 23.90 -8.18 -24.64
CA ALA A 34 22.67 -7.95 -25.37
C ALA A 34 21.76 -9.20 -25.41
N VAL A 35 22.34 -10.39 -25.62
CA VAL A 35 21.58 -11.66 -25.60
C VAL A 35 21.06 -11.97 -24.19
N THR A 36 21.86 -11.76 -23.15
CA THR A 36 21.44 -11.97 -21.76
C THR A 36 20.30 -11.02 -21.38
N LEU A 37 20.41 -9.74 -21.73
CA LEU A 37 19.33 -8.77 -21.51
C LEU A 37 18.08 -9.18 -22.30
N TRP A 38 18.23 -9.55 -23.57
CA TRP A 38 17.12 -10.05 -24.38
C TRP A 38 16.41 -11.24 -23.72
N MET A 39 17.16 -12.23 -23.25
CA MET A 39 16.59 -13.39 -22.54
C MET A 39 15.83 -12.97 -21.28
N ALA A 40 16.39 -12.07 -20.48
CA ALA A 40 15.72 -11.57 -19.28
C ALA A 40 14.42 -10.82 -19.62
N PHE A 41 14.42 -9.96 -20.64
CA PHE A 41 13.21 -9.25 -21.09
C PHE A 41 12.17 -10.19 -21.72
N ALA A 42 12.61 -11.16 -22.52
CA ALA A 42 11.73 -12.13 -23.15
C ALA A 42 11.04 -13.03 -22.12
N ASP A 43 11.78 -13.49 -21.09
CA ASP A 43 11.21 -14.25 -19.98
C ASP A 43 10.30 -13.38 -19.09
N TYR A 44 10.65 -12.11 -18.89
CA TYR A 44 9.83 -11.18 -18.11
C TYR A 44 8.50 -10.81 -18.80
N ALA A 45 8.47 -10.80 -20.14
CA ALA A 45 7.32 -10.43 -20.97
C ALA A 45 6.23 -11.52 -21.02
N GLN A 46 5.77 -11.96 -19.84
CA GLN A 46 4.78 -13.02 -19.69
C GLN A 46 3.39 -12.60 -20.22
N PRO A 47 2.65 -13.49 -20.89
CA PRO A 47 1.36 -13.15 -21.53
C PRO A 47 0.30 -12.59 -20.58
N TRP A 48 0.31 -13.00 -19.31
CA TRP A 48 -0.71 -12.59 -18.34
C TRP A 48 -0.65 -11.09 -17.99
N LYS A 49 0.54 -10.47 -18.06
CA LYS A 49 0.74 -9.05 -17.73
C LYS A 49 -0.09 -8.12 -18.61
N ARG A 50 -0.32 -8.52 -19.87
CA ARG A 50 -1.14 -7.74 -20.81
C ARG A 50 -2.59 -7.63 -20.34
N PHE A 51 -3.16 -8.71 -19.79
CA PHE A 51 -4.56 -8.72 -19.34
C PHE A 51 -4.76 -7.82 -18.15
N GLN A 52 -3.84 -7.84 -17.17
CA GLN A 52 -3.89 -6.90 -16.05
C GLN A 52 -3.67 -5.46 -16.49
N SER A 53 -2.73 -5.21 -17.40
CA SER A 53 -2.47 -3.87 -17.95
C SER A 53 -3.67 -3.33 -18.74
N GLU A 54 -4.33 -4.18 -19.53
CA GLU A 54 -5.54 -3.85 -20.28
C GLU A 54 -6.71 -3.59 -19.33
N PHE A 55 -6.96 -4.48 -18.38
CA PHE A 55 -8.01 -4.32 -17.38
C PHE A 55 -7.86 -3.02 -16.59
N ARG A 56 -6.64 -2.65 -16.15
CA ARG A 56 -6.38 -1.35 -15.50
C ARG A 56 -6.82 -0.17 -16.36
N SER A 57 -6.69 -0.27 -17.68
CA SER A 57 -7.09 0.79 -18.61
C SER A 57 -8.62 0.85 -18.73
N LEU A 58 -9.28 -0.30 -18.80
CA LEU A 58 -10.74 -0.39 -18.85
C LEU A 58 -11.37 0.07 -17.53
N GLU A 59 -10.84 -0.37 -16.39
CA GLU A 59 -11.26 0.06 -15.06
C GLU A 59 -11.11 1.58 -14.92
N ARG A 60 -9.99 2.15 -15.36
CA ARG A 60 -9.80 3.60 -15.37
C ARG A 60 -10.83 4.32 -16.23
N GLN A 61 -11.17 3.81 -17.41
CA GLN A 61 -12.20 4.39 -18.27
C GLN A 61 -13.59 4.36 -17.61
N LYS A 62 -13.95 3.24 -16.99
CA LYS A 62 -15.17 3.10 -16.21
C LYS A 62 -15.22 4.13 -15.09
N LEU A 63 -14.17 4.24 -14.28
CA LEU A 63 -14.09 5.18 -13.17
C LEU A 63 -14.14 6.64 -13.62
N LEU A 64 -13.57 6.98 -14.79
CA LEU A 64 -13.69 8.31 -15.37
C LEU A 64 -15.15 8.65 -15.72
N SER A 65 -15.88 7.70 -16.30
CA SER A 65 -17.31 7.88 -16.59
C SER A 65 -18.14 8.00 -15.31
N GLU A 66 -17.83 7.19 -14.29
CA GLU A 66 -18.50 7.27 -12.98
C GLU A 66 -18.21 8.61 -12.30
N ALA A 67 -16.96 9.10 -12.35
CA ALA A 67 -16.57 10.38 -11.77
C ALA A 67 -17.26 11.56 -12.46
N GLU A 68 -17.42 11.50 -13.80
CA GLU A 68 -18.17 12.51 -14.54
C GLU A 68 -19.65 12.50 -14.17
N ALA A 69 -20.27 11.31 -14.09
CA ALA A 69 -21.65 11.18 -13.65
C ALA A 69 -21.84 11.67 -12.21
N GLU A 70 -20.87 11.43 -11.32
CA GLU A 70 -20.91 11.91 -9.93
C GLU A 70 -20.76 13.43 -9.87
N ARG A 71 -19.86 14.02 -10.68
CA ARG A 71 -19.72 15.48 -10.80
C ARG A 71 -21.01 16.15 -11.27
N GLN A 72 -21.73 15.54 -12.21
CA GLN A 72 -23.00 16.07 -12.71
C GLN A 72 -24.13 16.08 -11.67
N LYS A 73 -24.03 15.26 -10.61
CA LYS A 73 -24.96 15.31 -9.47
C LYS A 73 -24.69 16.51 -8.55
N ILE A 74 -23.51 17.10 -8.63
CA ILE A 74 -23.11 18.24 -7.81
C ILE A 74 -23.59 19.53 -8.49
N SER A 75 -24.42 20.30 -7.79
CA SER A 75 -24.89 21.61 -8.25
C SER A 75 -23.75 22.62 -8.23
N ASP A 76 -23.42 23.20 -9.39
CA ASP A 76 -22.46 24.31 -9.48
C ASP A 76 -22.88 25.52 -8.64
N THR A 77 -24.20 25.72 -8.48
CA THR A 77 -24.76 26.78 -7.64
C THR A 77 -24.44 26.52 -6.17
N ASP A 78 -24.64 25.28 -5.71
CA ASP A 78 -24.42 24.90 -4.31
C ASP A 78 -22.93 24.98 -3.97
N LEU A 79 -22.06 24.56 -4.90
CA LEU A 79 -20.60 24.72 -4.77
C LEU A 79 -20.20 26.20 -4.69
N ALA A 80 -20.77 27.06 -5.55
CA ALA A 80 -20.47 28.48 -5.54
C ALA A 80 -20.93 29.16 -4.24
N GLN A 81 -22.15 28.84 -3.78
CA GLN A 81 -22.68 29.34 -2.51
C GLN A 81 -21.83 28.89 -1.32
N LEU A 82 -21.44 27.61 -1.28
CA LEU A 82 -20.67 27.08 -0.18
C LEU A 82 -19.24 27.64 -0.15
N ARG A 83 -18.63 27.86 -1.33
CA ARG A 83 -17.34 28.57 -1.43
C ARG A 83 -17.45 30.01 -0.92
N GLN A 84 -18.53 30.71 -1.27
CA GLN A 84 -18.76 32.06 -0.77
C GLN A 84 -18.98 32.08 0.75
N GLU A 85 -19.73 31.12 1.29
CA GLU A 85 -19.91 30.95 2.73
C GLU A 85 -18.57 30.72 3.44
N ILE A 86 -17.72 29.83 2.92
CA ILE A 86 -16.39 29.56 3.47
C ILE A 86 -15.53 30.84 3.49
N GLU A 87 -15.50 31.61 2.39
CA GLU A 87 -14.73 32.86 2.34
C GLU A 87 -15.26 33.91 3.32
N ALA A 88 -16.58 34.02 3.46
CA ALA A 88 -17.19 34.93 4.43
C ALA A 88 -16.87 34.53 5.89
N GLU A 89 -16.93 33.24 6.22
CA GLU A 89 -16.58 32.74 7.55
C GLU A 89 -15.07 32.86 7.82
N LYS A 90 -14.22 32.63 6.82
CA LYS A 90 -12.76 32.87 6.92
C LYS A 90 -12.44 34.33 7.19
N ALA A 91 -13.14 35.27 6.56
CA ALA A 91 -12.97 36.70 6.84
C ALA A 91 -13.32 37.05 8.30
N LYS A 92 -14.34 36.41 8.90
CA LYS A 92 -14.68 36.57 10.33
C LYS A 92 -13.63 35.97 11.25
N VAL A 93 -13.02 34.85 10.87
CA VAL A 93 -11.88 34.26 11.60
C VAL A 93 -10.69 35.22 11.55
N GLU A 94 -10.36 35.78 10.39
CA GLU A 94 -9.26 36.72 10.24
C GLU A 94 -9.51 38.03 11.00
N SER A 95 -10.75 38.54 11.05
CA SER A 95 -11.07 39.71 11.86
C SER A 95 -10.87 39.50 13.37
N ASN A 96 -10.92 38.24 13.83
CA ASN A 96 -10.69 37.84 15.23
C ASN A 96 -9.29 37.25 15.45
N ARG A 97 -8.36 37.49 14.52
CA ARG A 97 -7.04 36.87 14.52
C ARG A 97 -6.26 37.06 15.81
N GLU A 98 -6.21 38.28 16.35
CA GLU A 98 -5.48 38.56 17.59
C GLU A 98 -5.99 37.72 18.78
N GLU A 99 -7.31 37.54 18.88
CA GLU A 99 -7.93 36.73 19.92
C GLU A 99 -7.66 35.23 19.71
N ILE A 100 -7.67 34.76 18.47
CA ILE A 100 -7.31 33.39 18.10
C ILE A 100 -5.84 33.11 18.42
N GLU A 101 -4.92 34.01 18.05
CA GLU A 101 -3.49 33.88 18.35
C GLU A 101 -3.23 33.83 19.86
N LYS A 102 -4.01 34.59 20.65
CA LYS A 102 -3.98 34.54 22.12
C LYS A 102 -4.41 33.18 22.65
N LEU A 103 -5.56 32.64 22.19
CA LEU A 103 -6.05 31.31 22.60
C LEU A 103 -5.05 30.21 22.22
N GLU A 104 -4.46 30.28 21.03
CA GLU A 104 -3.41 29.34 20.61
C GLU A 104 -2.16 29.45 21.50
N GLY A 105 -1.80 30.66 21.93
CA GLY A 105 -0.75 30.89 22.91
C GLY A 105 -1.04 30.25 24.27
N GLU A 106 -2.27 30.39 24.77
CA GLU A 106 -2.73 29.76 26.01
C GLU A 106 -2.70 28.23 25.91
N ILE A 107 -3.14 27.65 24.79
CA ILE A 107 -3.03 26.21 24.51
C ILE A 107 -1.57 25.75 24.60
N ARG A 108 -0.63 26.45 23.94
CA ARG A 108 0.81 26.12 24.00
C ARG A 108 1.36 26.19 25.43
N LYS A 109 0.92 27.18 26.21
CA LYS A 109 1.30 27.32 27.62
C LYS A 109 0.80 26.13 28.45
N HIS A 110 -0.47 25.75 28.30
CA HIS A 110 -1.01 24.58 29.00
C HIS A 110 -0.37 23.27 28.55
N GLN A 111 -0.04 23.11 27.26
CA GLN A 111 0.72 21.94 26.77
C GLN A 111 2.09 21.82 27.42
N THR A 112 2.79 22.95 27.60
CA THR A 112 4.08 23.00 28.30
C THR A 112 3.91 22.59 29.77
N GLU A 113 2.85 23.05 30.43
CA GLU A 113 2.53 22.71 31.80
C GLU A 113 2.15 21.23 31.96
N ILE A 114 1.36 20.67 31.04
CA ILE A 114 1.02 19.24 30.99
C ILE A 114 2.29 18.41 30.89
N TYR A 115 3.20 18.77 29.99
CA TYR A 115 4.47 18.05 29.83
C TYR A 115 5.32 18.10 31.11
N ALA A 116 5.45 19.28 31.73
CA ALA A 116 6.20 19.44 32.97
C ALA A 116 5.58 18.64 34.14
N ALA A 117 4.26 18.69 34.29
CA ALA A 117 3.51 17.97 35.31
C ALA A 117 3.54 16.44 35.09
N ASP A 118 3.41 15.97 33.85
CA ASP A 118 3.51 14.54 33.51
C ASP A 118 4.91 14.00 33.81
N SER A 119 5.95 14.75 33.47
CA SER A 119 7.33 14.40 33.83
C SER A 119 7.52 14.31 35.35
N ALA A 120 7.00 15.28 36.11
CA ALA A 120 7.06 15.27 37.58
C ALA A 120 6.26 14.12 38.20
N TRP A 121 5.07 13.82 37.64
CA TRP A 121 4.24 12.69 38.04
C TRP A 121 4.94 11.35 37.82
N ARG A 122 5.56 11.13 36.64
CA ARG A 122 6.36 9.92 36.35
C ARG A 122 7.55 9.79 37.29
N ALA A 123 8.23 10.89 37.60
CA ALA A 123 9.33 10.89 38.57
C ALA A 123 8.85 10.51 39.98
N ALA A 124 7.73 11.09 40.44
CA ALA A 124 7.13 10.74 41.73
C ALA A 124 6.67 9.27 41.75
N LYS A 125 6.13 8.75 40.63
CA LYS A 125 5.71 7.35 40.50
C LYS A 125 6.89 6.40 40.67
N ALA A 126 8.01 6.68 39.98
CA ALA A 126 9.22 5.88 40.12
C ALA A 126 9.75 5.88 41.56
N LYS A 127 9.65 7.01 42.28
CA LYS A 127 10.00 7.08 43.70
C LYS A 127 9.04 6.28 44.58
N VAL A 128 7.73 6.36 44.35
CA VAL A 128 6.75 5.53 45.07
C VAL A 128 7.03 4.05 44.86
N ASP A 129 7.32 3.61 43.63
CA ASP A 129 7.63 2.22 43.32
C ASP A 129 8.91 1.75 44.05
N ALA A 130 9.96 2.58 44.09
CA ALA A 130 11.19 2.30 44.83
C ALA A 130 10.99 2.23 46.36
N PHE A 131 10.34 3.25 46.96
CA PHE A 131 10.09 3.27 48.41
C PHE A 131 9.12 2.19 48.85
N ARG A 132 8.18 1.78 47.99
CA ARG A 132 7.32 0.63 48.24
C ARG A 132 8.13 -0.66 48.36
N PHE A 133 9.03 -0.91 47.41
CA PHE A 133 9.93 -2.07 47.46
C PHE A 133 10.80 -2.06 48.73
N GLU A 134 11.38 -0.91 49.08
CA GLU A 134 12.19 -0.77 50.29
C GLU A 134 11.40 -1.00 51.58
N TYR A 135 10.16 -0.48 51.65
CA TYR A 135 9.23 -0.66 52.76
C TYR A 135 8.84 -2.13 52.92
N ASP A 136 8.41 -2.79 51.83
CA ASP A 136 8.01 -4.20 51.83
C ASP A 136 9.19 -5.10 52.26
N THR A 137 10.40 -4.80 51.79
CA THR A 137 11.63 -5.51 52.18
C THR A 137 11.96 -5.31 53.67
N ALA A 138 11.84 -4.08 54.19
CA ALA A 138 12.07 -3.80 55.60
C ALA A 138 11.05 -4.50 56.52
N LEU A 139 9.79 -4.53 56.09
CA LEU A 139 8.71 -5.23 56.78
C LEU A 139 8.99 -6.73 56.88
N GLN A 140 9.48 -7.35 55.79
CA GLN A 140 9.81 -8.78 55.74
C GLN A 140 11.00 -9.18 56.63
N HIS A 141 12.06 -8.37 56.68
CA HIS A 141 13.30 -8.73 57.37
C HIS A 141 13.46 -8.15 58.78
N GLY A 142 12.77 -7.06 59.12
CA GLY A 142 12.96 -6.33 60.38
C GLY A 142 11.68 -5.91 61.10
N GLY A 143 10.51 -6.30 60.59
CA GLY A 143 9.20 -5.96 61.18
C GLY A 143 8.85 -4.48 61.10
N GLU A 144 7.77 -4.08 61.77
CA GLU A 144 7.19 -2.73 61.67
C GLU A 144 8.15 -1.61 62.09
N ALA A 145 8.97 -1.84 63.13
CA ALA A 145 9.92 -0.84 63.63
C ALA A 145 11.00 -0.51 62.59
N ALA A 146 11.51 -1.50 61.86
CA ALA A 146 12.50 -1.29 60.80
C ALA A 146 11.90 -0.65 59.53
N ALA A 147 10.58 -0.76 59.33
CA ALA A 147 9.88 -0.22 58.18
C ALA A 147 9.31 1.20 58.40
N ALA A 148 9.28 1.70 59.65
CA ALA A 148 8.60 2.95 60.01
C ALA A 148 9.07 4.18 59.20
N ASP A 149 10.38 4.40 59.07
CA ASP A 149 10.91 5.57 58.35
C ASP A 149 10.68 5.48 56.83
N LYS A 150 10.79 4.27 56.26
CA LYS A 150 10.46 4.01 54.85
C LYS A 150 8.96 4.17 54.57
N GLY A 151 8.12 3.83 55.55
CA GLY A 151 6.67 4.04 55.49
C GLY A 151 6.31 5.53 55.44
N LYS A 152 7.00 6.38 56.23
CA LYS A 152 6.84 7.85 56.17
C LYS A 152 7.27 8.40 54.81
N ALA A 153 8.44 8.01 54.31
CA ALA A 153 8.93 8.44 52.99
C ALA A 153 7.99 7.99 51.86
N LEU A 154 7.46 6.76 51.92
CA LEU A 154 6.47 6.27 50.97
C LEU A 154 5.18 7.12 51.01
N ALA A 155 4.71 7.51 52.20
CA ALA A 155 3.53 8.37 52.34
C ALA A 155 3.75 9.75 51.73
N GLU A 156 4.91 10.38 51.98
CA GLU A 156 5.28 11.67 51.40
C GLU A 156 5.33 11.62 49.86
N TRP A 157 5.95 10.58 49.29
CA TRP A 157 6.01 10.41 47.84
C TRP A 157 4.65 10.07 47.23
N ARG A 158 3.77 9.37 47.96
CA ARG A 158 2.38 9.15 47.52
C ARG A 158 1.59 10.45 47.48
N GLU A 159 1.74 11.32 48.48
CA GLU A 159 1.12 12.64 48.47
C GLU A 159 1.61 13.48 47.28
N LYS A 160 2.93 13.48 47.04
CA LYS A 160 3.53 14.15 45.88
C LYS A 160 3.04 13.58 44.55
N LEU A 161 2.93 12.25 44.43
CA LEU A 161 2.38 11.59 43.25
C LEU A 161 0.94 12.06 42.97
N MET A 162 0.09 12.10 44.00
CA MET A 162 -1.30 12.56 43.86
C MET A 162 -1.36 14.04 43.50
N LYS A 163 -0.49 14.87 44.07
CA LYS A 163 -0.38 16.30 43.73
C LYS A 163 -0.01 16.54 42.27
N GLU A 164 1.05 15.89 41.77
CA GLU A 164 1.46 16.04 40.37
C GLU A 164 0.42 15.44 39.41
N LYS A 165 -0.25 14.34 39.79
CA LYS A 165 -1.36 13.80 39.00
C LYS A 165 -2.50 14.81 38.86
N LYS A 166 -2.90 15.43 39.96
CA LYS A 166 -3.93 16.49 39.96
C LYS A 166 -3.50 17.67 39.08
N ARG A 167 -2.22 18.05 39.12
CA ARG A 167 -1.67 19.12 38.26
C ARG A 167 -1.77 18.78 36.76
N VAL A 168 -1.53 17.52 36.37
CA VAL A 168 -1.76 17.05 34.99
C VAL A 168 -3.23 17.17 34.61
N GLU A 169 -4.13 16.70 35.47
CA GLU A 169 -5.58 16.74 35.24
C GLU A 169 -6.09 18.19 35.09
N GLU A 170 -5.68 19.10 35.99
CA GLU A 170 -6.04 20.51 35.95
C GLU A 170 -5.49 21.23 34.70
N ALA A 171 -4.22 20.99 34.35
CA ALA A 171 -3.63 21.59 33.15
C ALA A 171 -4.27 21.06 31.85
N THR A 172 -4.65 19.77 31.83
CA THR A 172 -5.36 19.17 30.70
C THR A 172 -6.77 19.75 30.57
N ALA A 173 -7.53 19.83 31.67
CA ALA A 173 -8.86 20.43 31.67
C ALA A 173 -8.84 21.90 31.24
N ALA A 174 -7.83 22.67 31.68
CA ALA A 174 -7.65 24.05 31.25
C ALA A 174 -7.33 24.16 29.75
N ARG A 175 -6.42 23.31 29.23
CA ARG A 175 -6.14 23.23 27.79
C ARG A 175 -7.41 22.90 27.00
N ASP A 176 -8.16 21.90 27.43
CA ASP A 176 -9.38 21.44 26.76
C ASP A 176 -10.44 22.54 26.72
N ALA A 177 -10.59 23.32 27.80
CA ALA A 177 -11.49 24.45 27.86
C ALA A 177 -11.10 25.56 26.85
N VAL A 178 -9.82 25.93 26.78
CA VAL A 178 -9.33 26.92 25.80
C VAL A 178 -9.45 26.38 24.37
N GLN A 179 -9.17 25.10 24.17
CA GLN A 179 -9.33 24.43 22.88
C GLN A 179 -10.79 24.40 22.42
N ALA A 180 -11.75 24.23 23.34
CA ALA A 180 -13.18 24.31 23.03
C ALA A 180 -13.57 25.72 22.57
N GLN A 181 -13.05 26.77 23.21
CA GLN A 181 -13.29 28.16 22.79
C GLN A 181 -12.71 28.45 21.40
N LEU A 182 -11.51 27.94 21.12
CA LEU A 182 -10.90 28.06 19.78
C LEU A 182 -11.72 27.30 18.73
N ALA A 183 -12.21 26.10 19.07
CA ALA A 183 -13.05 25.30 18.20
C ALA A 183 -14.38 25.98 17.89
N GLU A 184 -15.03 26.60 18.88
CA GLU A 184 -16.27 27.38 18.70
C GLU A 184 -16.07 28.52 17.70
N ARG A 185 -14.95 29.25 17.79
CA ARG A 185 -14.61 30.35 16.88
C ARG A 185 -14.33 29.91 15.45
N ARG A 186 -13.89 28.66 15.26
CA ARG A 186 -13.65 28.05 13.96
C ARG A 186 -14.82 27.20 13.48
N ALA A 187 -15.85 26.98 14.31
CA ALA A 187 -16.89 25.99 14.07
C ALA A 187 -17.64 26.23 12.76
N ALA A 188 -17.97 27.49 12.45
CA ALA A 188 -18.68 27.84 11.22
C ALA A 188 -17.86 27.54 9.96
N VAL A 189 -16.56 27.93 9.93
CA VAL A 189 -15.64 27.60 8.83
C VAL A 189 -15.50 26.09 8.70
N THR A 190 -15.21 25.38 9.79
CA THR A 190 -15.05 23.91 9.79
C THR A 190 -16.32 23.22 9.30
N ALA A 191 -17.51 23.67 9.71
CA ALA A 191 -18.78 23.10 9.28
C ALA A 191 -19.03 23.33 7.78
N ALA A 192 -18.67 24.50 7.25
CA ALA A 192 -18.78 24.79 5.82
C ALA A 192 -17.77 23.99 4.98
N GLU A 193 -16.52 23.87 5.44
CA GLU A 193 -15.49 23.04 4.81
C GLU A 193 -15.86 21.55 4.86
N THR A 194 -16.44 21.07 5.96
CA THR A 194 -16.93 19.68 6.08
C THR A 194 -18.05 19.41 5.09
N ARG A 195 -19.00 20.34 4.92
CA ARG A 195 -20.05 20.23 3.90
C ARG A 195 -19.46 20.18 2.49
N LEU A 196 -18.41 20.96 2.22
CA LEU A 196 -17.77 20.99 0.91
C LEU A 196 -17.02 19.68 0.63
N ALA A 197 -16.32 19.15 1.64
CA ALA A 197 -15.66 17.86 1.55
C ALA A 197 -16.68 16.75 1.31
N ALA A 198 -17.77 16.70 2.08
CA ALA A 198 -18.83 15.70 1.90
C ALA A 198 -19.48 15.77 0.51
N LEU A 199 -19.66 16.98 -0.04
CA LEU A 199 -20.20 17.17 -1.39
C LEU A 199 -19.24 16.65 -2.47
N ASN A 200 -17.92 16.77 -2.27
CA ASN A 200 -16.91 16.32 -3.22
C ASN A 200 -16.40 14.90 -2.96
N GLU A 201 -16.72 14.28 -1.82
CA GLU A 201 -16.13 13.03 -1.34
C GLU A 201 -16.24 11.90 -2.38
N GLY A 202 -17.42 11.73 -2.98
CA GLY A 202 -17.65 10.71 -4.02
C GLY A 202 -16.71 10.90 -5.20
N VAL A 203 -16.55 12.14 -5.65
CA VAL A 203 -15.68 12.51 -6.78
C VAL A 203 -14.20 12.36 -6.41
N GLU A 204 -13.78 12.82 -5.23
CA GLU A 204 -12.38 12.73 -4.76
C GLU A 204 -11.93 11.27 -4.57
N ASN A 205 -12.80 10.44 -4.03
CA ASN A 205 -12.56 9.00 -3.90
C ASN A 205 -12.34 8.33 -5.27
N LEU A 206 -13.17 8.68 -6.26
CA LEU A 206 -13.01 8.18 -7.63
C LEU A 206 -11.72 8.70 -8.29
N GLN A 207 -11.39 9.98 -8.12
CA GLN A 207 -10.15 10.56 -8.65
C GLN A 207 -8.89 9.90 -8.08
N THR A 208 -8.90 9.63 -6.77
CA THR A 208 -7.79 8.91 -6.11
C THR A 208 -7.60 7.52 -6.72
N ARG A 209 -8.69 6.78 -6.96
CA ARG A 209 -8.64 5.47 -7.63
C ARG A 209 -8.15 5.57 -9.07
N ILE A 210 -8.61 6.58 -9.83
CA ILE A 210 -8.17 6.85 -11.20
C ILE A 210 -6.66 7.11 -11.25
N ALA A 211 -6.14 7.94 -10.35
CA ALA A 211 -4.72 8.26 -10.26
C ALA A 211 -3.87 6.99 -10.00
N ASN A 212 -4.32 6.14 -9.09
CA ASN A 212 -3.66 4.86 -8.80
C ASN A 212 -3.67 3.85 -9.97
N LEU A 213 -4.52 4.06 -10.97
CA LEU A 213 -4.59 3.24 -12.19
C LEU A 213 -3.76 3.79 -13.35
N ASN A 214 -3.18 4.99 -13.22
CA ASN A 214 -2.33 5.56 -14.25
C ASN A 214 -1.11 4.68 -14.55
N LYS A 215 -0.65 4.80 -15.80
CA LYS A 215 0.56 4.14 -16.31
C LYS A 215 1.68 5.19 -16.43
N ASP A 216 1.98 5.84 -15.31
CA ASP A 216 3.01 6.87 -15.22
C ASP A 216 4.40 6.24 -15.07
N LEU A 217 5.44 7.06 -14.89
CA LEU A 217 6.81 6.56 -14.76
C LEU A 217 6.95 5.54 -13.61
N ASP A 218 6.32 5.80 -12.47
CA ASP A 218 6.34 4.89 -11.31
C ASP A 218 5.74 3.52 -11.64
N TYR A 219 4.67 3.48 -12.45
CA TYR A 219 4.13 2.22 -12.95
C TYR A 219 5.18 1.45 -13.77
N PHE A 220 5.88 2.11 -14.69
CA PHE A 220 6.90 1.41 -15.49
C PHE A 220 8.10 0.96 -14.66
N VAL A 221 8.52 1.75 -13.67
CA VAL A 221 9.63 1.41 -12.77
C VAL A 221 9.27 0.22 -11.88
N LEU A 222 8.08 0.23 -11.26
CA LEU A 222 7.62 -0.84 -10.36
C LEU A 222 7.34 -2.16 -11.09
N ASN A 223 7.06 -2.14 -12.39
CA ASN A 223 6.87 -3.34 -13.21
C ASN A 223 8.03 -3.55 -14.20
N ALA A 224 9.23 -3.06 -13.89
CA ALA A 224 10.44 -3.37 -14.65
C ALA A 224 11.00 -4.74 -14.22
N PRO A 225 11.77 -5.44 -15.08
CA PRO A 225 12.49 -6.63 -14.67
C PRO A 225 13.31 -6.40 -13.39
N LEU A 226 13.29 -7.40 -12.51
CA LEU A 226 13.96 -7.38 -11.19
C LEU A 226 13.33 -6.44 -10.13
N MET A 227 12.26 -5.68 -10.44
CA MET A 227 11.60 -4.78 -9.47
C MET A 227 10.36 -5.38 -8.81
N ASP A 228 10.00 -6.63 -9.15
CA ASP A 228 8.78 -7.31 -8.67
C ASP A 228 8.73 -7.51 -7.14
N PHE A 229 9.83 -7.33 -6.41
CA PHE A 229 9.89 -7.50 -4.96
C PHE A 229 9.44 -6.27 -4.16
N VAL A 230 9.37 -5.08 -4.79
CA VAL A 230 9.04 -3.84 -4.08
C VAL A 230 7.53 -3.76 -3.85
N GLN A 231 6.78 -3.47 -4.91
CA GLN A 231 5.32 -3.40 -4.90
C GLN A 231 4.80 -3.32 -6.34
N PRO A 232 4.86 -4.42 -7.12
CA PRO A 232 4.44 -4.40 -8.51
C PRO A 232 2.92 -4.21 -8.61
N SER A 233 2.49 -3.38 -9.54
CA SER A 233 1.06 -3.20 -9.84
C SER A 233 0.49 -4.34 -10.68
N LEU A 234 1.36 -5.11 -11.35
CA LEU A 234 1.02 -6.32 -12.09
C LEU A 234 1.67 -7.51 -11.37
N LYS A 235 0.87 -8.47 -10.91
CA LYS A 235 1.36 -9.64 -10.19
C LYS A 235 0.51 -10.87 -10.48
N VAL A 236 1.12 -12.05 -10.35
CA VAL A 236 0.36 -13.29 -10.37
C VAL A 236 -0.55 -13.31 -9.15
N GLU A 237 -1.86 -13.32 -9.39
CA GLU A 237 -2.85 -13.50 -8.34
C GLU A 237 -2.95 -14.99 -8.06
N GLN A 238 -2.69 -15.37 -6.81
CA GLN A 238 -2.62 -16.77 -6.40
C GLN A 238 -3.35 -16.97 -5.08
N VAL A 239 -4.31 -17.90 -5.08
CA VAL A 239 -4.94 -18.41 -3.86
C VAL A 239 -4.51 -19.86 -3.62
N ILE A 240 -4.15 -20.19 -2.38
CA ILE A 240 -3.96 -21.57 -1.93
C ILE A 240 -5.32 -22.04 -1.41
N LEU A 241 -5.76 -23.25 -1.80
CA LEU A 241 -7.07 -23.79 -1.47
C LEU A 241 -6.93 -24.95 -0.46
N PRO A 242 -6.99 -24.68 0.86
CA PRO A 242 -6.73 -25.70 1.86
C PRO A 242 -7.79 -26.80 1.81
N GLY A 243 -7.36 -28.05 1.90
CA GLY A 243 -8.26 -29.21 1.84
C GLY A 243 -8.60 -29.69 0.43
N LEU A 244 -8.13 -29.00 -0.61
CA LEU A 244 -8.13 -29.48 -2.00
C LEU A 244 -6.70 -29.85 -2.39
N TYR A 245 -6.48 -31.09 -2.84
CA TYR A 245 -5.13 -31.59 -3.11
C TYR A 245 -4.95 -32.05 -4.57
N HIS A 246 -3.74 -31.89 -5.07
CA HIS A 246 -3.23 -32.61 -6.23
C HIS A 246 -2.29 -33.72 -5.76
N ASN A 247 -2.48 -34.93 -6.28
CA ASN A 247 -1.51 -36.00 -6.12
C ASN A 247 -0.49 -35.93 -7.25
N ILE A 248 0.75 -35.59 -6.91
CA ILE A 248 1.87 -35.59 -7.85
C ILE A 248 2.89 -36.61 -7.35
N ASN A 249 3.03 -37.71 -8.08
CA ASN A 249 4.02 -38.76 -7.76
C ASN A 249 3.99 -39.19 -6.29
N PHE A 250 2.81 -39.56 -5.79
CA PHE A 250 2.58 -40.05 -4.41
C PHE A 250 2.70 -38.99 -3.31
N VAL A 251 2.84 -37.70 -3.64
CA VAL A 251 2.80 -36.59 -2.69
C VAL A 251 1.54 -35.77 -2.93
N ASN A 252 0.79 -35.52 -1.86
CA ASN A 252 -0.33 -34.59 -1.88
C ASN A 252 0.19 -33.17 -1.66
N ILE A 253 -0.05 -32.29 -2.62
CA ILE A 253 0.20 -30.86 -2.50
C ILE A 253 -1.12 -30.10 -2.48
N ASP A 254 -1.17 -28.97 -1.79
CA ASP A 254 -2.33 -28.08 -1.85
C ASP A 254 -2.56 -27.61 -3.28
N ARG A 255 -3.83 -27.60 -3.68
CA ARG A 255 -4.29 -26.98 -4.92
C ARG A 255 -4.14 -25.48 -4.81
N VAL A 256 -3.72 -24.87 -5.91
CA VAL A 256 -3.47 -23.44 -6.00
C VAL A 256 -4.16 -22.90 -7.23
N ASP A 257 -4.89 -21.81 -7.14
CA ASP A 257 -5.55 -21.23 -8.30
C ASP A 257 -4.91 -19.89 -8.69
N ARG A 258 -4.63 -19.72 -9.99
CA ARG A 258 -4.10 -18.48 -10.58
C ARG A 258 -4.99 -17.86 -11.65
N CYS A 259 -6.22 -18.32 -11.82
CA CYS A 259 -7.11 -17.91 -12.91
C CYS A 259 -7.40 -16.39 -12.87
N MET A 260 -7.54 -15.82 -11.67
CA MET A 260 -7.74 -14.38 -11.48
C MET A 260 -6.54 -13.51 -11.89
N THR A 261 -5.38 -14.12 -12.22
CA THR A 261 -4.26 -13.37 -12.81
C THR A 261 -4.66 -12.75 -14.14
N CYS A 262 -5.42 -13.48 -14.98
CA CYS A 262 -5.93 -12.99 -16.26
C CYS A 262 -7.40 -12.57 -16.18
N HIS A 263 -8.21 -13.29 -15.40
CA HIS A 263 -9.62 -12.98 -15.16
C HIS A 263 -9.78 -12.01 -13.99
N VAL A 264 -9.19 -10.81 -14.13
CA VAL A 264 -8.97 -9.86 -13.03
C VAL A 264 -10.27 -9.43 -12.33
N ALA A 265 -11.37 -9.39 -13.09
CA ALA A 265 -12.69 -8.97 -12.59
C ALA A 265 -13.59 -10.13 -12.16
N ALA A 266 -13.16 -11.39 -12.26
CA ALA A 266 -14.06 -12.54 -12.14
C ALA A 266 -14.88 -12.55 -10.84
N ASN A 267 -14.30 -12.14 -9.72
CA ASN A 267 -14.98 -12.07 -8.43
C ASN A 267 -15.46 -10.65 -8.05
N ARG A 268 -15.31 -9.67 -8.94
CA ARG A 268 -15.60 -8.25 -8.65
C ARG A 268 -16.97 -7.87 -9.18
N PRO A 269 -17.82 -7.17 -8.41
CA PRO A 269 -19.07 -6.65 -8.94
C PRO A 269 -18.85 -5.47 -9.91
N GLY A 270 -19.82 -5.23 -10.78
CA GLY A 270 -19.85 -4.06 -11.67
C GLY A 270 -19.05 -4.22 -12.96
N PHE A 271 -18.68 -5.45 -13.35
CA PHE A 271 -18.09 -5.78 -14.65
C PHE A 271 -18.89 -6.89 -15.36
N ASP A 272 -20.19 -7.01 -15.05
CA ASP A 272 -21.11 -8.05 -15.53
C ASP A 272 -21.96 -7.62 -16.74
N GLY A 273 -21.94 -6.33 -17.09
CA GLY A 273 -22.64 -5.76 -18.24
C GLY A 273 -22.15 -6.28 -19.60
N GLU A 274 -22.96 -6.08 -20.66
CA GLU A 274 -22.67 -6.54 -22.02
C GLU A 274 -21.46 -5.84 -22.66
N GLU A 275 -21.08 -4.67 -22.14
CA GLU A 275 -19.89 -3.93 -22.54
C GLU A 275 -18.58 -4.64 -22.15
N TRP A 276 -18.63 -5.54 -21.15
CA TRP A 276 -17.47 -6.29 -20.66
C TRP A 276 -17.33 -7.61 -21.40
N LYS A 277 -16.17 -7.79 -22.03
CA LYS A 277 -15.82 -9.01 -22.78
C LYS A 277 -14.89 -9.89 -21.97
N GLU A 278 -14.97 -11.20 -22.17
CA GLU A 278 -14.00 -12.15 -21.62
C GLU A 278 -12.56 -11.78 -22.03
N PRO A 279 -11.58 -11.82 -21.11
CA PRO A 279 -11.65 -12.33 -19.73
C PRO A 279 -11.94 -11.24 -18.66
N PHE A 280 -12.36 -10.04 -19.05
CA PHE A 280 -12.55 -8.88 -18.16
C PHE A 280 -13.95 -8.77 -17.55
N ARG A 281 -14.79 -9.77 -17.79
CA ARG A 281 -16.15 -9.81 -17.26
C ARG A 281 -16.19 -10.46 -15.88
N SER A 282 -17.10 -9.99 -15.03
CA SER A 282 -17.44 -10.65 -13.78
C SER A 282 -18.09 -12.00 -14.01
N HIS A 283 -17.98 -12.90 -13.02
CA HIS A 283 -18.68 -14.17 -13.07
C HIS A 283 -20.21 -13.95 -13.08
N PRO A 284 -21.00 -14.65 -13.93
CA PRO A 284 -22.43 -14.37 -14.10
C PRO A 284 -23.31 -14.52 -12.84
N ASN A 285 -22.85 -15.28 -11.83
CA ASN A 285 -23.60 -15.56 -10.60
C ASN A 285 -22.71 -15.30 -9.36
N LEU A 286 -22.23 -14.06 -9.20
CA LEU A 286 -21.31 -13.67 -8.12
C LEU A 286 -21.83 -14.03 -6.72
N ASP A 287 -23.12 -13.84 -6.46
CA ASP A 287 -23.71 -14.08 -5.13
C ASP A 287 -23.73 -15.56 -4.75
N THR A 288 -23.67 -16.45 -5.74
CA THR A 288 -23.65 -17.90 -5.52
C THR A 288 -22.22 -18.47 -5.59
N TYR A 289 -21.37 -17.88 -6.44
CA TYR A 289 -20.04 -18.38 -6.77
C TYR A 289 -19.01 -17.27 -6.87
N VAL A 290 -17.78 -17.58 -6.45
CA VAL A 290 -16.53 -16.80 -6.52
C VAL A 290 -16.54 -15.44 -5.83
N GLY A 291 -17.68 -14.76 -5.69
CA GLY A 291 -17.81 -13.54 -4.92
C GLY A 291 -17.47 -13.75 -3.44
N ASP A 292 -16.90 -12.72 -2.80
CA ASP A 292 -16.33 -12.84 -1.45
C ASP A 292 -17.39 -13.20 -0.38
N GLY A 293 -18.63 -12.74 -0.56
CA GLY A 293 -19.76 -13.07 0.31
C GLY A 293 -20.57 -14.29 -0.11
N SER A 294 -20.18 -14.98 -1.18
CA SER A 294 -20.95 -16.10 -1.72
C SER A 294 -20.80 -17.37 -0.88
N PRO A 295 -21.73 -18.35 -1.00
CA PRO A 295 -21.53 -19.69 -0.43
C PRO A 295 -20.30 -20.42 -0.99
N HIS A 296 -19.78 -20.02 -2.15
CA HIS A 296 -18.61 -20.62 -2.80
C HIS A 296 -17.54 -19.56 -3.16
N PRO A 297 -16.92 -18.89 -2.18
CA PRO A 297 -16.00 -17.80 -2.45
C PRO A 297 -14.72 -18.30 -3.15
N TYR A 298 -14.15 -17.47 -4.02
CA TYR A 298 -12.94 -17.80 -4.78
C TYR A 298 -11.79 -18.26 -3.86
N THR A 299 -11.67 -17.61 -2.71
CA THR A 299 -10.61 -17.85 -1.72
C THR A 299 -10.64 -19.25 -1.10
N ARG A 300 -11.75 -19.98 -1.25
CA ARG A 300 -11.92 -21.35 -0.71
C ARG A 300 -12.06 -22.42 -1.78
N TYR A 301 -12.69 -22.08 -2.91
CA TYR A 301 -13.01 -23.07 -3.96
C TYR A 301 -12.14 -22.95 -5.21
N GLY A 302 -11.60 -21.76 -5.50
CA GLY A 302 -10.93 -21.46 -6.77
C GLY A 302 -11.83 -21.62 -8.00
N CYS A 303 -11.24 -21.51 -9.18
CA CYS A 303 -11.90 -21.65 -10.48
C CYS A 303 -11.74 -23.07 -11.03
N THR A 304 -10.57 -23.68 -10.83
CA THR A 304 -10.21 -24.97 -11.44
C THR A 304 -11.04 -26.16 -10.95
N ILE A 305 -11.72 -26.07 -9.81
CA ILE A 305 -12.63 -27.12 -9.34
C ILE A 305 -13.84 -27.31 -10.28
N CYS A 306 -14.28 -26.23 -10.92
CA CYS A 306 -15.41 -26.24 -11.87
C CYS A 306 -14.95 -26.20 -13.34
N HIS A 307 -13.93 -25.39 -13.64
CA HIS A 307 -13.48 -25.13 -15.02
C HIS A 307 -12.30 -26.01 -15.47
N GLY A 308 -11.68 -26.77 -14.55
CA GLY A 308 -10.51 -27.59 -14.86
C GLY A 308 -9.27 -26.75 -15.19
N GLY A 309 -8.37 -27.33 -16.01
CA GLY A 309 -7.09 -26.71 -16.37
C GLY A 309 -6.00 -26.92 -15.31
N LEU A 310 -4.79 -26.49 -15.66
CA LEU A 310 -3.66 -26.48 -14.73
C LEU A 310 -3.77 -25.27 -13.82
N ASP A 311 -4.00 -25.54 -12.55
CA ASP A 311 -4.25 -24.62 -11.43
C ASP A 311 -3.19 -23.49 -11.31
N ARG A 312 -1.93 -23.83 -11.61
CA ARG A 312 -0.77 -22.92 -11.58
C ARG A 312 -0.40 -22.29 -12.93
N ALA A 313 -1.15 -22.54 -14.00
CA ALA A 313 -0.85 -21.99 -15.32
C ALA A 313 -1.00 -20.46 -15.33
N THR A 314 -0.08 -19.80 -16.01
CA THR A 314 -0.09 -18.34 -16.24
C THR A 314 -0.10 -18.02 -17.74
N ASP A 315 -0.35 -19.04 -18.58
CA ASP A 315 -0.50 -18.96 -20.02
C ASP A 315 -1.88 -19.48 -20.45
N PHE A 316 -2.29 -19.05 -21.64
CA PHE A 316 -3.61 -19.38 -22.19
C PHE A 316 -3.79 -20.88 -22.45
N ALA A 317 -2.76 -21.56 -22.94
CA ALA A 317 -2.89 -22.93 -23.44
C ALA A 317 -3.10 -23.95 -22.31
N ARG A 318 -2.52 -23.71 -21.12
CA ARG A 318 -2.60 -24.63 -19.98
C ARG A 318 -3.67 -24.30 -18.95
N ALA A 319 -4.33 -23.15 -19.06
CA ALA A 319 -5.33 -22.70 -18.10
C ALA A 319 -6.74 -23.31 -18.29
N GLY A 320 -6.89 -24.38 -19.09
CA GLY A 320 -8.16 -25.10 -19.25
C GLY A 320 -9.13 -24.54 -20.30
N HIS A 321 -8.70 -23.61 -21.15
CA HIS A 321 -9.52 -23.08 -22.24
C HIS A 321 -9.76 -24.13 -23.33
N SER A 322 -11.02 -24.26 -23.76
CA SER A 322 -11.42 -25.14 -24.87
C SER A 322 -12.14 -24.36 -25.97
N PRO A 323 -11.78 -24.56 -27.25
CA PRO A 323 -12.44 -23.88 -28.35
C PRO A 323 -13.87 -24.40 -28.54
N THR A 324 -14.79 -23.52 -28.94
CA THR A 324 -16.20 -23.84 -29.20
C THR A 324 -16.44 -24.29 -30.64
N SER A 325 -15.47 -24.11 -31.54
CA SER A 325 -15.56 -24.51 -32.95
C SER A 325 -14.21 -24.94 -33.53
N ALA A 326 -14.23 -25.70 -34.63
CA ALA A 326 -13.02 -26.11 -35.34
C ALA A 326 -12.25 -24.92 -35.95
N GLU A 327 -12.95 -23.83 -36.28
CA GLU A 327 -12.31 -22.60 -36.75
C GLU A 327 -11.56 -21.91 -35.60
N GLN A 328 -12.20 -21.77 -34.45
CA GLN A 328 -11.59 -21.20 -33.26
C GLN A 328 -10.40 -22.04 -32.78
N GLN A 329 -10.51 -23.37 -32.87
CA GLN A 329 -9.39 -24.26 -32.58
C GLN A 329 -8.17 -23.96 -33.46
N ARG A 330 -8.35 -23.88 -34.79
CA ARG A 330 -7.27 -23.53 -35.73
C ARG A 330 -6.71 -22.15 -35.47
N GLU A 331 -7.54 -21.20 -35.05
CA GLU A 331 -7.09 -19.89 -34.63
C GLU A 331 -6.19 -19.97 -33.38
N TRP A 332 -6.60 -20.72 -32.36
CA TRP A 332 -5.88 -20.84 -31.09
C TRP A 332 -4.57 -21.63 -31.23
N GLU A 333 -4.55 -22.66 -32.07
CA GLU A 333 -3.33 -23.40 -32.43
C GLU A 333 -2.29 -22.44 -33.03
N ARG A 334 -2.71 -21.50 -33.90
CA ARG A 334 -1.80 -20.51 -34.50
C ARG A 334 -1.42 -19.37 -33.57
N LYS A 335 -2.38 -18.79 -32.85
CA LYS A 335 -2.16 -17.57 -32.03
C LYS A 335 -1.58 -17.84 -30.66
N TYR A 336 -1.98 -18.95 -30.04
CA TYR A 336 -1.68 -19.25 -28.63
C TYR A 336 -0.89 -20.54 -28.46
N ASN A 337 -0.45 -21.18 -29.56
CA ASN A 337 0.18 -22.50 -29.54
C ASN A 337 -0.64 -23.51 -28.71
N TRP A 338 -1.98 -23.37 -28.80
CA TRP A 338 -2.90 -24.22 -28.05
C TRP A 338 -2.79 -25.66 -28.55
N LYS A 339 -2.85 -26.61 -27.63
CA LYS A 339 -2.89 -28.05 -27.93
C LYS A 339 -3.96 -28.68 -27.07
N LYS A 340 -4.66 -29.68 -27.61
CA LYS A 340 -5.64 -30.46 -26.84
C LYS A 340 -4.94 -31.09 -25.63
N GLN A 341 -5.42 -30.75 -24.44
CA GLN A 341 -4.86 -31.15 -23.14
C GLN A 341 -5.35 -32.52 -22.71
#